data_AF-A0A0U1CZ10-F1
#
_entry.id   AF-A0A0U1CZ10-F1
#
_cell.length_a   1.000
_cell.length_b   1.000
_cell.length_c   1.000
_cell.angle_alpha   90.00
_cell.angle_beta   90.00
_cell.angle_gamma   90.00
#
_symmetry.space_group_name_H-M   'P 1'
#
loop_
_entity.id
_entity.type
_entity.pdbx_description
1 polymer ?
#
loop_
_entity_poly.entity_id
_entity_poly.type
_entity_poly.pdbx_seq_one_letter_code
_entity_poly.pdbx_strand_id
1 'polypeptide(L)'
;MNAVDAAVDLDDGDGLLAADRNGLLRASAMAGAQVRATAAALAEGVLDSLRANHPPRTVIWVAGRGTAENAGAMLWCSHPVCGCPTISG
;
A
#
# COMPACT_ATOMS: atom_id res chain seq x y z
N MET A 1 13.33 -22.59 18.10
CA MET A 1 13.60 -21.80 16.88
C MET A 1 13.14 -22.66 15.72
N ASN A 2 11.96 -22.37 15.17
CA ASN A 2 11.30 -23.26 14.19
C ASN A 2 12.00 -23.12 12.83
N ALA A 3 12.43 -24.24 12.26
CA ALA A 3 13.22 -24.32 11.06
C ALA A 3 12.50 -23.71 9.84
N VAL A 4 13.09 -22.68 9.24
CA VAL A 4 12.76 -22.23 7.88
C VAL A 4 13.59 -23.08 6.89
N ASP A 5 13.24 -24.36 6.77
CA ASP A 5 13.98 -25.33 5.94
C ASP A 5 13.47 -25.35 4.49
N ALA A 6 13.62 -24.21 3.82
CA ALA A 6 13.78 -24.14 2.37
C ALA A 6 14.25 -22.72 2.06
N ALA A 7 15.54 -22.58 1.76
CA ALA A 7 16.01 -21.41 1.03
C ALA A 7 15.23 -21.37 -0.29
N VAL A 8 14.22 -20.52 -0.37
CA VAL A 8 13.48 -20.28 -1.60
C VAL A 8 14.48 -19.73 -2.62
N ASP A 9 14.73 -20.49 -3.68
CA ASP A 9 15.52 -20.03 -4.81
C ASP A 9 14.74 -18.94 -5.55
N LEU A 10 15.29 -17.73 -5.59
CA LEU A 10 14.64 -16.58 -6.22
C LEU A 10 14.85 -16.56 -7.73
N ASP A 11 15.80 -17.33 -8.25
CA ASP A 11 16.05 -17.46 -9.68
C ASP A 11 15.11 -18.52 -10.32
N ASP A 12 14.53 -19.42 -9.51
CA ASP A 12 13.50 -20.38 -9.93
C ASP A 12 12.09 -19.76 -9.81
N GLY A 13 11.65 -19.08 -10.88
CA GLY A 13 10.34 -18.45 -10.94
C GLY A 13 9.16 -19.43 -10.82
N ASP A 14 9.29 -20.66 -11.34
CA ASP A 14 8.22 -21.66 -11.29
C ASP A 14 8.08 -22.24 -9.88
N GLY A 15 9.21 -22.53 -9.21
CA GLY A 15 9.25 -22.94 -7.82
C GLY A 15 8.67 -21.87 -6.88
N LEU A 16 8.97 -20.61 -7.15
CA LEU A 16 8.47 -19.47 -6.38
C LEU A 16 6.95 -19.29 -6.52
N LEU A 17 6.41 -19.43 -7.74
CA LEU A 17 4.96 -19.40 -7.98
C LEU A 17 4.24 -20.59 -7.35
N ALA A 18 4.83 -21.79 -7.39
CA ALA A 18 4.28 -22.98 -6.74
C ALA A 18 4.30 -22.86 -5.21
N ALA A 19 5.31 -22.18 -4.64
CA ALA A 19 5.40 -21.91 -3.21
C ALA A 19 4.41 -20.84 -2.73
N ASP A 20 4.00 -19.90 -3.59
CA ASP A 20 3.06 -18.81 -3.28
C ASP A 20 1.59 -19.27 -3.21
N ARG A 21 1.31 -20.28 -2.38
CA ARG A 21 -0.02 -20.90 -2.23
C ARG A 21 -1.12 -19.92 -1.82
N ASN A 22 -0.74 -18.84 -1.12
CA ASN A 22 -1.67 -17.83 -0.62
C ASN A 22 -1.67 -16.56 -1.48
N GLY A 23 -0.90 -16.51 -2.57
CA GLY A 23 -0.81 -15.33 -3.43
C GLY A 23 -0.15 -14.11 -2.78
N LEU A 24 0.62 -14.29 -1.72
CA LEU A 24 1.27 -13.21 -0.96
C LEU A 24 2.39 -12.56 -1.76
N LEU A 25 3.17 -13.35 -2.52
CA LEU A 25 4.20 -12.80 -3.39
C LEU A 25 3.56 -11.99 -4.52
N ARG A 26 2.53 -12.54 -5.17
CA ARG A 26 1.78 -11.81 -6.21
C ARG A 26 1.17 -10.52 -5.66
N ALA A 27 0.55 -10.57 -4.49
CA ALA A 27 -0.05 -9.40 -3.85
C ALA A 27 1.01 -8.33 -3.53
N SER A 28 2.17 -8.75 -2.99
CA SER A 28 3.28 -7.85 -2.66
C SER A 28 3.88 -7.22 -3.92
N ALA A 29 4.08 -8.00 -4.99
CA ALA A 29 4.56 -7.51 -6.27
C ALA A 29 3.60 -6.46 -6.86
N MET A 30 2.30 -6.71 -6.79
CA MET A 30 1.28 -5.76 -7.28
C MET A 30 1.23 -4.49 -6.45
N ALA A 31 1.29 -4.58 -5.13
CA ALA A 31 1.38 -3.42 -4.25
C ALA A 31 2.60 -2.55 -4.59
N GLY A 32 3.77 -3.19 -4.80
CA GLY A 32 4.98 -2.48 -5.22
C GLY A 32 4.85 -1.80 -6.60
N ALA A 33 4.18 -2.45 -7.55
CA ALA A 33 3.91 -1.86 -8.86
C ALA A 33 3.00 -0.63 -8.75
N GLN A 34 1.97 -0.67 -7.91
CA GLN A 34 1.10 0.48 -7.65
C GLN A 34 1.87 1.65 -7.03
N VAL A 35 2.76 1.39 -6.06
CA VAL A 35 3.62 2.44 -5.47
C VAL A 35 4.50 3.09 -6.52
N ARG A 36 5.13 2.30 -7.41
CA ARG A 36 5.95 2.84 -8.50
C ARG A 36 5.13 3.64 -9.51
N ALA A 37 3.92 3.20 -9.83
CA ALA A 37 3.01 3.94 -10.72
C ALA A 37 2.64 5.31 -10.13
N THR A 38 2.32 5.35 -8.83
CA THR A 38 2.04 6.62 -8.13
C THR A 38 3.27 7.53 -8.09
N ALA A 39 4.46 6.97 -7.86
CA ALA A 39 5.72 7.72 -7.88
C ALA A 39 6.03 8.30 -9.27
N ALA A 40 5.77 7.54 -10.34
CA ALA A 40 5.90 8.00 -11.71
C ALA A 40 4.91 9.14 -12.00
N ALA A 41 3.63 8.99 -11.63
CA ALA A 41 2.62 10.03 -11.78
C ALA A 41 3.00 11.33 -11.03
N LEU A 42 3.61 11.21 -9.85
CA LEU A 42 4.13 12.35 -9.11
C LEU A 42 5.30 13.03 -9.84
N ALA A 43 6.24 12.24 -10.36
CA ALA A 43 7.40 12.75 -11.10
C ALA A 43 7.00 13.42 -12.42
N GLU A 44 5.95 12.92 -13.07
CA GLU A 44 5.37 13.45 -14.29
C GLU A 44 4.47 14.68 -14.05
N GLY A 45 4.29 15.11 -12.79
CA GLY A 45 3.48 16.28 -12.45
C GLY A 45 1.97 16.06 -12.56
N VAL A 46 1.51 14.82 -12.73
CA VAL A 46 0.08 14.48 -12.81
C VAL A 46 -0.68 14.93 -11.56
N LEU A 47 0.01 14.97 -10.41
CA LEU A 47 -0.54 15.38 -9.12
C LEU A 47 -0.34 16.88 -8.81
N ASP A 48 0.19 17.69 -9.72
CA ASP A 48 0.48 19.11 -9.44
C ASP A 48 -0.79 19.94 -9.16
N SER A 49 -1.94 19.54 -9.71
CA SER A 49 -3.25 20.14 -9.41
C SER A 49 -3.67 19.98 -7.94
N LEU A 50 -3.10 19.00 -7.24
CA LEU A 50 -3.34 18.77 -5.81
C LEU A 50 -2.37 19.57 -4.91
N ARG A 51 -1.35 20.22 -5.47
CA ARG A 51 -0.43 21.04 -4.69
C ARG A 51 -1.14 22.32 -4.24
N ALA A 52 -1.11 22.57 -2.94
CA ALA A 52 -1.62 23.80 -2.33
C ALA A 52 -0.53 24.43 -1.44
N ASN A 53 -0.54 25.76 -1.33
CA ASN A 53 0.40 26.52 -0.50
C ASN A 53 0.22 26.30 1.02
N HIS A 54 -0.81 25.56 1.40
CA HIS A 54 -1.20 25.25 2.76
C HIS A 54 -1.56 23.76 2.84
N PRO A 55 -1.27 23.10 3.97
CA PRO A 55 -1.54 21.69 4.13
C PRO A 55 -3.03 21.39 3.94
N PRO A 56 -3.39 20.25 3.32
CA PRO A 56 -4.77 19.84 3.21
C PRO A 56 -5.40 19.73 4.61
N ARG A 57 -6.51 20.43 4.83
CA ARG A 57 -7.21 20.48 6.13
C ARG A 57 -8.08 19.25 6.39
N THR A 58 -8.32 18.46 5.35
CA THR A 58 -9.19 17.29 5.38
C THR A 58 -8.72 16.28 4.34
N VAL A 59 -8.67 15.01 4.72
CA VAL A 59 -8.41 13.88 3.83
C VAL A 59 -9.60 12.95 3.93
N ILE A 60 -10.24 12.66 2.79
CA ILE A 60 -11.35 11.72 2.73
C ILE A 60 -10.80 10.40 2.20
N TRP A 61 -10.81 9.38 3.05
CA TRP A 61 -10.37 8.04 2.69
C TRP A 61 -11.55 7.24 2.15
N VAL A 62 -11.54 6.94 0.86
CA VAL A 62 -12.55 6.08 0.23
C VAL A 62 -11.91 4.73 -0.07
N ALA A 63 -12.28 3.72 0.70
CA ALA A 63 -11.82 2.35 0.52
C ALA A 63 -12.98 1.38 0.64
N GLY A 64 -12.99 0.34 -0.20
CA GLY A 64 -13.77 -0.85 0.07
C GLY A 64 -13.16 -1.67 1.22
N ARG A 65 -13.90 -2.67 1.72
CA ARG A 65 -13.42 -3.53 2.81
C ARG A 65 -12.09 -4.21 2.45
N GLY A 66 -11.19 -4.33 3.43
CA GLY A 66 -9.96 -5.10 3.31
C GLY A 66 -8.69 -4.30 3.57
N THR A 67 -7.64 -4.55 2.78
CA THR A 67 -6.30 -3.96 3.00
C THR A 67 -6.29 -2.44 2.91
N ALA A 68 -7.12 -1.87 2.04
CA ALA A 68 -7.26 -0.43 1.91
C ALA A 68 -7.92 0.21 3.15
N GLU A 69 -8.91 -0.45 3.76
CA GLU A 69 -9.50 -0.01 5.03
C GLU A 69 -8.47 0.00 6.17
N ASN A 70 -7.71 -1.10 6.31
CA ASN A 70 -6.66 -1.23 7.34
C ASN A 70 -5.53 -0.20 7.15
N ALA A 71 -5.15 0.10 5.92
CA ALA A 71 -4.14 1.12 5.63
C ALA A 71 -4.59 2.51 6.11
N GLY A 72 -5.87 2.85 5.93
CA GLY A 72 -6.46 4.09 6.45
C GLY A 72 -6.38 4.18 7.98
N ALA A 73 -6.66 3.09 8.69
CA ALA A 73 -6.55 3.04 10.15
C ALA A 73 -5.10 3.19 10.65
N MET A 74 -4.12 2.60 9.95
CA MET A 74 -2.70 2.77 10.26
C MET A 74 -2.22 4.21 10.04
N LEU A 75 -2.61 4.82 8.92
CA LEU A 75 -2.32 6.22 8.60
C LEU A 75 -2.91 7.16 9.65
N TRP A 76 -4.10 6.85 10.18
CA TRP A 76 -4.69 7.62 11.27
C TRP A 76 -3.87 7.54 12.55
N CYS A 77 -3.46 6.32 12.96
CA CYS A 77 -2.72 6.08 14.19
C CYS A 77 -1.33 6.75 14.21
N SER A 78 -0.69 6.89 13.04
CA SER A 78 0.64 7.50 12.94
C SER A 78 0.65 9.03 13.06
N HIS A 79 -0.51 9.71 13.04
CA HIS A 79 -0.59 11.17 13.10
C HIS A 79 -1.06 11.67 14.48
N PRO A 80 -0.23 12.41 15.24
CA PRO A 80 -0.50 12.78 16.63
C PRO A 80 -1.58 13.87 16.82
N VAL A 81 -2.13 14.42 15.74
CA VAL A 81 -3.21 15.42 15.78
C VAL A 81 -4.21 15.13 14.67
N CYS A 82 -5.33 14.49 15.01
CA CYS A 82 -6.37 14.27 14.02
C CYS A 82 -7.75 14.42 14.67
N GLY A 83 -8.37 15.58 14.43
CA GLY A 83 -9.71 15.99 14.89
C GLY A 83 -10.65 16.26 13.72
N CYS A 84 -10.77 15.32 12.78
CA CYS A 84 -11.67 15.40 11.62
C CYS A 84 -12.52 14.13 11.55
N PRO A 85 -13.83 14.20 11.22
CA PRO A 85 -14.72 13.04 11.24
C PRO A 85 -14.40 12.10 10.07
N THR A 86 -14.07 10.84 10.38
CA THR A 86 -14.03 9.75 9.41
C THR A 86 -15.47 9.39 9.02
N ILE A 87 -15.88 9.76 7.81
CA ILE A 87 -17.06 9.18 7.17
C ILE A 87 -16.59 7.90 6.49
N SER A 88 -16.85 6.77 7.14
CA SER A 88 -16.76 5.45 6.52
C SER A 88 -18.09 5.16 5.83
N GLY A 89 -18.05 4.95 4.51
CA GLY A 89 -19.19 4.45 3.72
C GLY A 89 -19.14 2.95 3.54
#